data_AF-L9X935-F1
#
_entry.id   AF-L9X935-F1
#
_cell.length_a   1.000
_cell.length_b   1.000
_cell.length_c   1.000
_cell.angle_alpha   90.00
_cell.angle_beta   90.00
_cell.angle_gamma   90.00
#
_symmetry.space_group_name_H-M   'P 1'
#
loop_
_entity.id
_entity.type
_entity.pdbx_description
1 polymer ?
#
loop_
_entity_poly.entity_id
_entity_poly.type
_entity_poly.pdbx_seq_one_letter_code
_entity_poly.pdbx_strand_id
1 'polypeptide(L)' 'MSTKVPESTGYGPNSQMSLFGYIVALLIALVLLPLWPAFALGWLIWRAFFAEEEEHRFEQWRRDREPRQPPSGS' A
#
# COMPACT_ATOMS: atom_id res chain seq x y z
N MET A 1 -52.33 -24.74 3.84
CA MET A 1 -51.02 -24.87 4.53
C MET A 1 -50.40 -23.48 4.57
N SER A 2 -50.38 -22.83 5.72
CA SER A 2 -49.77 -21.49 5.90
C SER A 2 -48.29 -21.69 6.22
N THR A 3 -47.41 -21.42 5.26
CA THR A 3 -45.97 -21.45 5.48
C THR A 3 -45.59 -20.20 6.28
N LYS A 4 -45.63 -20.31 7.60
CA LYS A 4 -45.00 -19.33 8.49
C LYS A 4 -43.49 -19.45 8.32
N VAL A 5 -42.94 -18.63 7.42
CA VAL A 5 -41.51 -18.34 7.39
C VAL A 5 -41.20 -17.61 8.71
N PRO A 6 -40.28 -18.10 9.55
CA PRO A 6 -39.83 -17.32 10.69
C PRO A 6 -39.22 -16.03 10.14
N GLU A 7 -39.76 -14.88 10.55
CA GLU A 7 -39.16 -13.61 10.18
C GLU A 7 -37.68 -13.65 10.51
N SER A 8 -36.84 -13.30 9.53
CA SER A 8 -35.41 -13.12 9.73
C SER A 8 -35.26 -12.19 10.92
N THR A 9 -34.80 -12.73 12.04
CA THR A 9 -34.47 -11.95 13.22
C THR A 9 -33.31 -11.04 12.84
N GLY A 10 -33.65 -9.84 12.39
CA GLY A 10 -32.90 -8.61 12.59
C GLY A 10 -31.39 -8.70 12.41
N TYR A 11 -30.91 -9.06 11.21
CA TYR A 11 -29.70 -8.43 10.68
C TYR A 11 -30.07 -7.03 10.13
N GLY A 12 -30.77 -6.23 10.94
CA GLY A 12 -30.84 -4.79 10.71
C GLY A 12 -29.45 -4.19 10.98
N PRO A 13 -29.14 -3.01 10.42
CA PRO A 13 -27.85 -2.36 10.66
C PRO A 13 -27.58 -2.24 12.17
N ASN A 14 -26.65 -3.05 12.66
CA ASN A 14 -26.31 -3.12 14.08
C ASN A 14 -25.41 -1.93 14.42
N SER A 15 -26.02 -0.77 14.72
CA SER A 15 -25.30 0.46 15.10
C SER A 15 -24.34 0.25 16.28
N GLN A 16 -24.59 -0.73 17.15
CA GLN A 16 -23.70 -1.05 18.27
C GLN A 16 -22.41 -1.76 17.81
N MET A 17 -22.46 -2.67 16.84
CA MET A 17 -21.26 -3.24 16.22
C MET A 17 -20.45 -2.19 15.46
N SER A 18 -21.12 -1.20 14.88
CA SER A 18 -20.47 -0.09 14.17
C SER A 18 -19.74 0.87 15.11
N LEU A 19 -20.29 1.18 16.29
CA LEU A 19 -19.69 2.10 17.25
C LEU A 19 -18.33 1.60 17.78
N PHE A 20 -18.23 0.31 18.11
CA PHE A 20 -16.97 -0.29 18.54
C PHE A 20 -15.89 -0.15 17.46
N GLY A 21 -16.23 -0.40 16.21
CA GLY A 21 -15.32 -0.23 15.07
C GLY A 21 -14.81 1.20 14.94
N TYR A 22 -15.67 2.20 15.12
CA TYR A 22 -15.26 3.62 15.09
C TYR A 22 -14.35 4.00 16.25
N ILE A 23 -14.57 3.47 17.45
CA ILE A 23 -13.68 3.71 18.60
C ILE A 23 -12.29 3.14 18.31
N VAL A 24 -12.22 1.89 17.83
CA VAL A 24 -10.93 1.27 17.46
C VAL A 24 -10.24 2.06 16.33
N ALA A 25 -10.99 2.45 15.30
CA ALA A 25 -10.46 3.26 14.21
C ALA A 25 -9.93 4.62 14.68
N LEU A 26 -10.62 5.27 15.62
CA LEU A 26 -10.18 6.53 16.22
C LEU A 26 -8.86 6.36 16.98
N LEU A 27 -8.74 5.30 17.78
CA LEU A 27 -7.50 5.00 18.49
C LEU A 27 -6.34 4.75 17.52
N ILE A 28 -6.57 3.99 16.46
CA ILE A 28 -5.58 3.76 15.39
C ILE A 28 -5.19 5.09 14.73
N ALA A 29 -6.16 5.94 14.40
CA ALA A 29 -5.90 7.24 13.79
C ALA A 29 -5.07 8.14 14.71
N LEU A 30 -5.36 8.17 16.01
CA LEU A 30 -4.59 8.95 16.99
C LEU A 30 -3.12 8.50 17.09
N VAL A 31 -2.83 7.23 16.77
CA VAL A 31 -1.44 6.72 16.72
C VAL A 31 -0.82 6.97 15.34
N LEU A 32 -1.50 6.64 14.26
CA LEU A 32 -0.94 6.73 12.90
C LEU A 32 -0.76 8.17 12.42
N LEU A 33 -1.67 9.07 12.79
CA LEU A 33 -1.63 10.47 12.35
C LEU A 33 -0.34 11.19 12.82
N PRO A 34 0.09 11.12 14.09
CA PRO A 34 1.37 11.70 14.52
C PRO A 34 2.58 10.90 14.03
N LEU A 35 2.43 9.64 13.63
CA LEU A 35 3.50 8.86 13.00
C LEU A 35 3.71 9.23 11.53
N TRP A 36 2.68 9.76 10.86
CA TRP A 36 2.72 10.11 9.44
C TRP A 36 3.89 11.03 9.05
N PRO A 37 4.22 12.10 9.80
CA PRO A 37 5.39 12.92 9.52
C PRO A 37 6.72 12.15 9.56
N ALA A 38 6.87 11.17 10.45
CA ALA A 38 8.08 10.35 10.52
C ALA A 38 8.22 9.47 9.27
N PHE A 39 7.11 8.88 8.80
CA PHE A 39 7.10 8.16 7.51
C PHE A 39 7.46 9.07 6.34
N ALA A 40 6.96 10.31 6.32
CA ALA A 40 7.29 11.27 5.27
C ALA A 40 8.78 11.62 5.27
N LEU A 41 9.39 11.84 6.45
CA LEU A 41 10.82 12.10 6.57
C LEU A 41 11.66 10.88 6.14
N GLY A 42 11.30 9.69 6.61
CA GLY A 42 11.96 8.44 6.21
C GLY A 42 11.88 8.21 4.70
N TRP A 43 10.72 8.46 4.10
CA TRP A 43 10.52 8.39 2.66
C TRP A 43 11.35 9.43 1.90
N LEU A 44 11.44 10.66 2.40
CA LEU A 44 12.26 11.71 1.79
C LEU A 44 13.75 11.34 1.81
N ILE A 45 14.24 10.83 2.94
CA ILE A 45 15.62 10.35 3.09
C ILE A 45 15.86 9.18 2.13
N TRP A 46 14.95 8.19 2.11
CA TRP A 46 15.05 7.08 1.17
C TRP A 46 15.14 7.58 -0.28
N ARG A 47 14.24 8.49 -0.67
CA ARG A 47 14.19 9.04 -2.03
C ARG A 47 15.47 9.80 -2.39
N ALA A 48 16.03 10.55 -1.45
CA ALA A 48 17.23 11.34 -1.68
C ALA A 48 18.50 10.51 -1.81
N PHE A 49 18.61 9.39 -1.07
CA PHE A 49 19.87 8.64 -1.01
C PHE A 49 19.85 7.30 -1.76
N PHE A 50 18.69 6.64 -1.86
CA PHE A 50 18.62 5.26 -2.36
C PHE A 50 17.91 5.16 -3.71
N ALA A 51 17.16 6.18 -4.13
CA ALA A 51 16.39 6.08 -5.36
C ALA A 51 17.17 6.45 -6.63
N GLU A 52 18.33 7.09 -6.51
CA GLU A 52 19.26 7.29 -7.64
C GLU A 52 19.93 5.96 -8.07
N GLU A 53 20.05 4.99 -7.16
CA GLU A 53 20.62 3.66 -7.45
C GLU A 53 19.75 2.83 -8.41
N GLU A 54 18.43 3.09 -8.44
CA GLU A 54 17.51 2.37 -9.32
C GLU A 54 17.71 2.76 -10.79
N GLU A 55 17.95 4.05 -11.10
CA GLU A 55 18.21 4.51 -12.47
C GLU A 55 19.48 3.83 -13.03
N HIS A 56 20.57 3.79 -12.26
CA HIS A 56 21.80 3.11 -12.68
C HIS A 56 21.61 1.60 -12.90
N ARG A 57 20.77 0.93 -12.10
CA ARG A 57 20.48 -0.50 -12.28
C ARG A 57 19.73 -0.78 -13.60
N PHE A 58 18.78 0.07 -13.97
CA PHE A 58 18.07 -0.05 -15.25
C PHE A 58 18.96 0.28 -16.44
N GLU A 59 19.81 1.31 -16.33
CA GLU A 59 20.77 1.65 -17.37
C GLU A 59 21.82 0.55 -17.59
N GLN A 60 22.31 -0.04 -16.50
CA GLN A 60 23.27 -1.13 -16.53
C GLN A 60 22.64 -2.40 -17.12
N TRP A 61 21.43 -2.78 -16.69
CA TRP A 61 20.67 -3.88 -17.31
C TRP A 61 20.43 -3.67 -18.81
N ARG A 62 20.16 -2.43 -19.24
CA ARG A 62 19.98 -2.07 -20.65
C ARG A 62 21.29 -2.21 -21.43
N ARG A 63 22.40 -1.70 -20.89
CA ARG A 63 23.74 -1.84 -21.49
C ARG A 63 24.17 -3.31 -21.61
N ASP A 64 23.87 -4.12 -20.61
CA ASP A 64 24.24 -5.54 -20.58
C ASP A 64 23.41 -6.38 -21.57
N ARG A 65 22.21 -5.90 -21.92
CA ARG A 65 21.32 -6.53 -22.92
C ARG A 65 21.48 -5.98 -24.32
N GLU A 66 22.17 -4.85 -24.48
CA GLU A 66 22.58 -4.39 -25.79
C GLU A 66 23.59 -5.40 -26.33
N PRO A 67 23.25 -6.17 -27.39
CA PRO A 67 24.19 -7.13 -27.94
C PRO A 67 25.40 -6.32 -28.39
N ARG A 68 26.58 -6.62 -27.83
CA ARG A 68 27.87 -6.07 -28.29
C ARG A 68 27.85 -6.15 -29.81
N GLN A 69 27.71 -5.00 -30.46
CA GLN A 69 27.79 -4.90 -31.90
C GLN A 69 29.12 -5.55 -32.29
N PRO A 70 29.11 -6.62 -33.10
CA PRO A 70 30.35 -7.31 -33.43
C PRO A 70 31.27 -6.29 -34.13
N PRO A 71 32.60 -6.37 -33.90
CA PRO A 71 33.53 -5.44 -34.52
C PRO A 71 33.29 -5.51 -36.03
N SER A 72 32.84 -4.40 -36.62
CA SER A 72 32.77 -4.24 -38.07
C SER A 72 34.22 -4.24 -38.55
N GLY A 73 34.70 -5.43 -38.91
CA GLY A 73 35.99 -5.59 -39.56
C GLY A 73 35.93 -4.98 -40.96
N SER A 74 36.87 -4.09 -41.22
CA SER A 74 37.58 -3.92 -42.50
C SER A 74 38.73 -2.94 -42.30
#